data_AF-A0A5P6AAA8-F1
#
_entry.id   AF-A0A5P6AAA8-F1
#
_cell.length_a   1.000
_cell.length_b   1.000
_cell.length_c   1.000
_cell.angle_alpha   90.00
_cell.angle_beta   90.00
_cell.angle_gamma   90.00
#
_symmetry.space_group_name_H-M   'P 1'
#
loop_
_entity.id
_entity.type
_entity.pdbx_description
1 polymer ?
#
loop_
_entity_poly.entity_id
_entity_poly.type
_entity_poly.pdbx_seq_one_letter_code
_entity_poly.pdbx_strand_id
1 'polypeptide(L)'
;MNIRGAAVTYIEDSIIVLVDELVDKKTIIEWLDDIDSDDCLFSVVRRFYLIVKLINESEFDNEDYQEMLINLTDIKIITLVAIACSYYEWEIVSYINHSGVLKREGINEFVEKIIHASEK
;
A
#
# COMPACT_ATOMS: atom_id res chain seq x y z
N MET A 1 7.09 10.05 -10.21
CA MET A 1 5.81 9.50 -10.71
C MET A 1 4.72 10.50 -10.33
N ASN A 2 3.97 11.07 -11.29
CA ASN A 2 3.09 12.22 -11.00
C ASN A 2 1.65 11.76 -10.73
N ILE A 3 1.43 11.08 -9.61
CA ILE A 3 0.09 10.93 -9.05
C ILE A 3 -0.19 12.22 -8.30
N ARG A 4 -1.31 12.87 -8.62
CA ARG A 4 -1.70 14.09 -7.89
C ARG A 4 -2.02 13.68 -6.46
N GLY A 5 -1.30 14.19 -5.47
CA GLY A 5 -1.49 13.81 -4.06
C GLY A 5 -2.95 13.92 -3.58
N ALA A 6 -3.73 14.83 -4.16
CA ALA A 6 -5.16 14.95 -3.93
C ALA A 6 -5.99 13.70 -4.30
N ALA A 7 -5.60 12.96 -5.35
CA ALA A 7 -6.26 11.72 -5.73
C ALA A 7 -6.02 10.62 -4.69
N VAL A 8 -4.80 10.52 -4.18
CA VAL A 8 -4.49 9.56 -3.11
C VAL A 8 -5.22 9.91 -1.81
N THR A 9 -5.24 11.19 -1.44
CA THR A 9 -6.03 11.64 -0.28
C THR A 9 -7.51 11.31 -0.45
N TYR A 10 -8.08 11.49 -1.65
CA TYR A 10 -9.47 11.12 -1.91
C TYR A 10 -9.71 9.62 -1.73
N ILE A 11 -8.80 8.77 -2.23
CA ILE A 11 -8.90 7.31 -2.05
C ILE A 11 -8.84 6.94 -0.57
N GLU A 12 -7.83 7.47 0.14
CA GLU A 12 -7.64 7.29 1.58
C GLU A 12 -8.89 7.69 2.38
N ASP A 13 -9.39 8.92 2.22
CA ASP A 13 -10.55 9.42 2.94
C ASP A 13 -11.80 8.59 2.64
N SER A 14 -11.97 8.16 1.38
CA SER A 14 -13.12 7.35 0.97
C SER A 14 -13.09 5.97 1.59
N ILE A 15 -11.93 5.30 1.61
CA ILE A 15 -11.79 3.99 2.25
C ILE A 15 -12.11 4.07 3.74
N ILE A 16 -11.61 5.10 4.44
CA ILE A 16 -11.89 5.28 5.87
C ILE A 16 -13.40 5.40 6.11
N VAL A 17 -14.11 6.19 5.29
CA VAL A 17 -15.58 6.30 5.38
C VAL A 17 -16.26 4.95 5.12
N LEU A 18 -15.85 4.21 4.09
CA LEU A 18 -16.43 2.90 3.77
C LEU A 18 -16.19 1.88 4.91
N VAL A 19 -15.02 1.91 5.55
CA VAL A 19 -14.71 1.07 6.71
C VAL A 19 -15.56 1.47 7.91
N ASP A 20 -15.70 2.77 8.19
CA ASP A 20 -16.56 3.30 9.27
C ASP A 20 -18.05 2.93 9.06
N GLU A 21 -18.49 2.85 7.81
CA GLU A 21 -19.84 2.40 7.42
C GLU A 21 -20.00 0.87 7.41
N LEU A 22 -18.97 0.12 7.81
CA LEU A 22 -18.97 -1.35 7.84
C LEU A 22 -19.19 -1.99 6.45
N VAL A 23 -18.77 -1.32 5.39
CA VAL A 23 -18.80 -1.86 4.03
C VAL A 23 -17.82 -3.04 3.95
N ASP A 24 -18.27 -4.16 3.41
CA ASP A 24 -17.47 -5.37 3.35
C ASP A 24 -16.26 -5.21 2.41
N LYS A 25 -15.20 -5.99 2.68
CA LYS A 25 -13.94 -5.93 1.94
C LYS A 25 -14.13 -6.09 0.42
N LYS A 26 -15.04 -6.97 -0.02
CA LYS A 26 -15.26 -7.22 -1.45
C LYS A 26 -15.82 -5.99 -2.15
N THR A 27 -16.80 -5.33 -1.53
CA THR A 27 -17.38 -4.08 -2.05
C THR A 27 -16.33 -2.96 -2.13
N ILE A 28 -15.43 -2.86 -1.15
CA ILE A 28 -14.33 -1.87 -1.20
C ILE A 28 -13.35 -2.16 -2.34
N ILE A 29 -13.03 -3.45 -2.58
CA ILE A 29 -12.19 -3.85 -3.73
C ILE A 29 -12.86 -3.48 -5.05
N GLU A 30 -14.16 -3.77 -5.21
CA GLU A 30 -14.91 -3.40 -6.42
C GLU A 30 -14.89 -1.88 -6.66
N TRP A 31 -15.06 -1.09 -5.61
CA TRP A 31 -14.95 0.37 -5.69
C TRP A 31 -13.53 0.85 -6.05
N LEU A 32 -12.49 0.20 -5.52
CA LEU A 32 -11.09 0.48 -5.85
C LEU A 32 -10.79 0.16 -7.33
N ASP A 33 -11.29 -0.96 -7.84
CA ASP A 33 -11.11 -1.36 -9.23
C ASP A 33 -11.84 -0.40 -10.19
N ASP A 34 -13.02 0.10 -9.79
CA ASP A 34 -13.77 1.09 -10.57
C ASP A 34 -13.06 2.45 -10.64
N ILE A 35 -12.42 2.90 -9.54
CA ILE A 35 -11.73 4.20 -9.51
C ILE A 35 -10.33 4.14 -10.15
N ASP A 36 -9.66 2.99 -10.12
CA ASP A 36 -8.36 2.75 -10.75
C ASP A 36 -8.46 2.13 -12.15
N SER A 37 -9.41 2.60 -12.96
CA SER A 37 -9.69 2.05 -14.31
C SER A 37 -8.50 1.99 -15.30
N ASP A 38 -7.39 2.69 -15.01
CA ASP A 38 -6.15 2.71 -15.82
C ASP A 38 -5.03 1.80 -15.24
N ASP A 39 -5.32 0.94 -14.25
CA ASP A 39 -4.35 0.08 -13.56
C ASP A 39 -3.15 0.86 -12.98
N CYS A 40 -3.40 2.10 -12.54
CA CYS A 40 -2.35 2.95 -12.01
C CYS A 40 -1.84 2.44 -10.65
N LEU A 41 -2.73 1.90 -9.81
CA LEU A 41 -2.38 1.32 -8.51
C LEU A 41 -1.44 0.14 -8.68
N PHE A 42 -1.80 -0.83 -9.52
CA PHE A 42 -0.95 -1.99 -9.81
C PHE A 42 0.43 -1.55 -10.31
N SER A 43 0.46 -0.54 -11.19
CA SER A 43 1.71 0.01 -11.71
C SER A 43 2.59 0.63 -10.62
N VAL A 44 2.03 1.36 -9.65
CA VAL A 44 2.76 1.91 -8.48
C VAL A 44 3.36 0.78 -7.68
N VAL A 45 2.52 -0.17 -7.29
CA VAL A 45 2.88 -1.28 -6.41
C VAL A 45 3.97 -2.12 -7.07
N ARG A 46 3.86 -2.39 -8.37
CA ARG A 46 4.89 -3.11 -9.13
C ARG A 46 6.23 -2.40 -9.12
N ARG A 47 6.28 -1.07 -9.28
CA ARG A 47 7.55 -0.32 -9.21
C ARG A 47 8.15 -0.38 -7.81
N PHE A 48 7.34 -0.19 -6.78
CA PHE A 48 7.79 -0.28 -5.40
C PHE A 48 8.33 -1.69 -5.08
N TYR A 49 7.59 -2.72 -5.46
CA TYR A 49 8.02 -4.12 -5.39
C TYR A 49 9.39 -4.36 -6.03
N LEU A 50 9.62 -3.85 -7.24
CA LEU A 50 10.90 -4.05 -7.94
C LEU A 50 12.07 -3.44 -7.16
N ILE A 51 11.86 -2.30 -6.51
CA ILE A 51 12.89 -1.65 -5.68
C ILE A 51 13.14 -2.48 -4.41
N VAL A 52 12.08 -2.91 -3.72
CA VAL A 52 12.19 -3.78 -2.53
C VAL A 52 12.90 -5.09 -2.87
N LYS A 53 12.56 -5.70 -4.01
CA LYS A 53 13.20 -6.92 -4.49
C LYS A 53 14.68 -6.69 -4.79
N LEU A 54 15.03 -5.60 -5.46
CA LEU A 54 16.42 -5.25 -5.75
C LEU A 54 17.24 -5.07 -4.47
N ILE A 55 16.67 -4.40 -3.46
CA ILE A 55 17.30 -4.27 -2.14
C ILE A 55 17.51 -5.64 -1.53
N ASN A 56 16.47 -6.47 -1.44
CA ASN A 56 16.54 -7.79 -0.80
C ASN A 56 17.48 -8.78 -1.49
N GLU A 57 17.68 -8.64 -2.80
CA GLU A 57 18.63 -9.43 -3.59
C GLU A 57 20.06 -8.85 -3.57
N SER A 58 20.27 -7.69 -2.94
CA SER A 58 21.58 -7.09 -2.79
C SER A 58 22.42 -7.80 -1.72
N GLU A 59 23.74 -7.70 -1.83
CA GLU A 59 24.68 -8.22 -0.82
C GLU A 59 24.86 -7.27 0.38
N PHE A 60 24.18 -6.12 0.38
CA PHE A 60 24.29 -5.11 1.42
C PHE A 60 23.31 -5.36 2.57
N ASP A 61 23.42 -4.56 3.63
CA ASP A 61 22.49 -4.63 4.76
C ASP A 61 21.09 -4.14 4.34
N ASN A 62 20.19 -5.09 4.10
CA ASN A 62 18.86 -4.82 3.56
C ASN A 62 17.99 -3.94 4.46
N GLU A 63 18.23 -3.92 5.77
CA GLU A 63 17.40 -3.16 6.72
C GLU A 63 17.58 -1.64 6.54
N ASP A 64 18.84 -1.18 6.46
CA ASP A 64 19.19 0.22 6.24
C ASP A 64 18.64 0.75 4.90
N TYR A 65 18.75 -0.06 3.83
CA TYR A 65 18.26 0.33 2.50
C TYR A 65 16.73 0.33 2.43
N GLN A 66 16.06 -0.59 3.11
CA GLN A 66 14.60 -0.58 3.23
C GLN A 66 14.12 0.65 4.03
N GLU A 67 14.82 1.02 5.10
CA GLU A 67 14.51 2.25 5.84
C GLU A 67 14.72 3.49 4.96
N MET A 68 15.83 3.55 4.23
CA MET A 68 16.10 4.63 3.27
C MET A 68 15.02 4.72 2.20
N LEU A 69 14.56 3.58 1.66
CA LEU A 69 13.47 3.55 0.68
C LEU A 69 12.21 4.21 1.24
N ILE A 70 11.80 3.84 2.46
CA ILE A 70 10.63 4.44 3.11
C ILE A 70 10.82 5.94 3.30
N ASN A 71 11.97 6.38 3.83
CA ASN A 71 12.23 7.78 4.13
C ASN A 71 12.33 8.68 2.87
N LEU A 72 12.71 8.12 1.72
CA LEU A 72 12.82 8.84 0.46
C LEU A 72 11.58 8.73 -0.44
N THR A 73 10.67 7.81 -0.13
CA THR A 73 9.44 7.63 -0.89
C THR A 73 8.39 8.64 -0.44
N ASP A 74 7.73 9.28 -1.39
CA ASP A 74 6.60 10.17 -1.11
C ASP A 74 5.54 9.41 -0.30
N ILE A 75 5.06 10.01 0.79
CA ILE A 75 4.09 9.39 1.69
C ILE A 75 2.84 8.91 0.94
N LYS A 76 2.38 9.63 -0.10
CA LYS A 76 1.22 9.21 -0.89
C LYS A 76 1.48 7.97 -1.72
N ILE A 77 2.72 7.71 -2.13
CA ILE A 77 3.08 6.42 -2.74
C ILE A 77 3.06 5.31 -1.69
N ILE A 78 3.59 5.56 -0.49
CA ILE A 78 3.55 4.58 0.62
C ILE A 78 2.10 4.24 0.97
N THR A 79 1.22 5.25 1.07
CA THR A 79 -0.22 5.08 1.32
C THR A 79 -0.87 4.18 0.28
N LEU A 80 -0.64 4.42 -1.02
CA LEU A 80 -1.19 3.56 -2.08
C LEU A 80 -0.67 2.12 -2.00
N VAL A 81 0.62 1.95 -1.72
CA VAL A 81 1.21 0.61 -1.56
C VAL A 81 0.59 -0.09 -0.36
N ALA A 82 0.42 0.59 0.77
CA ALA A 82 -0.22 0.05 1.97
C ALA A 82 -1.69 -0.33 1.70
N ILE A 83 -2.46 0.52 1.01
CA ILE A 83 -3.83 0.19 0.57
C ILE A 83 -3.82 -1.08 -0.26
N ALA A 84 -2.96 -1.15 -1.29
CA ALA A 84 -2.92 -2.33 -2.13
C ALA A 84 -2.54 -3.60 -1.35
N CYS A 85 -1.62 -3.45 -0.39
CA CYS A 85 -1.17 -4.53 0.48
C CYS A 85 -2.22 -5.05 1.46
N SER A 86 -3.24 -4.25 1.77
CA SER A 86 -4.36 -4.61 2.65
C SER A 86 -5.51 -5.28 1.89
N TYR A 87 -5.76 -4.84 0.66
CA TYR A 87 -6.97 -5.22 -0.08
C TYR A 87 -6.74 -6.31 -1.13
N TYR A 88 -5.58 -6.37 -1.76
CA TYR A 88 -5.32 -7.29 -2.87
C TYR A 88 -4.43 -8.47 -2.49
N GLU A 89 -4.59 -9.57 -3.23
CA GLU A 89 -3.82 -10.81 -3.06
C GLU A 89 -2.83 -11.06 -4.22
N TRP A 90 -2.32 -9.99 -4.83
CA TRP A 90 -1.32 -10.12 -5.90
C TRP A 90 0.00 -10.67 -5.36
N GLU A 91 0.71 -11.49 -6.13
CA GLU A 91 2.01 -12.05 -5.72
C GLU A 91 3.03 -10.95 -5.31
N ILE A 92 3.01 -9.80 -6.01
CA ILE A 92 3.88 -8.66 -5.71
C ILE A 92 3.55 -8.01 -4.37
N VAL A 93 2.28 -7.99 -3.99
CA VAL A 93 1.81 -7.50 -2.68
C VAL A 93 2.24 -8.46 -1.59
N SER A 94 2.05 -9.76 -1.80
CA SER A 94 2.51 -10.78 -0.86
C SER A 94 4.02 -10.64 -0.62
N TYR A 95 4.83 -10.43 -1.66
CA TYR A 95 6.27 -10.22 -1.50
C TYR A 95 6.59 -8.98 -0.64
N ILE A 96 5.93 -7.85 -0.91
CA ILE A 96 6.13 -6.61 -0.12
C ILE A 96 5.79 -6.87 1.36
N ASN A 97 4.66 -7.52 1.64
CA ASN A 97 4.25 -7.82 3.02
C ASN A 97 5.26 -8.73 3.75
N HIS A 98 5.79 -9.76 3.08
CA HIS A 98 6.80 -10.65 3.66
C HIS A 98 8.16 -9.98 3.86
N SER A 99 8.51 -8.99 3.04
CA SER A 99 9.78 -8.26 3.17
C SER A 99 9.90 -7.47 4.47
N GLY A 100 8.78 -7.14 5.12
CA GLY A 100 8.75 -6.34 6.33
C GLY A 100 8.99 -4.84 6.11
N VAL A 101 9.19 -4.37 4.87
CA VAL A 101 9.49 -2.97 4.54
C VAL A 101 8.40 -1.99 5.03
N LEU A 102 7.14 -2.44 5.09
CA LEU A 102 6.01 -1.64 5.59
C LEU A 102 5.76 -1.76 7.09
N LYS A 103 6.51 -2.60 7.83
CA LYS A 103 6.35 -2.77 9.29
C LYS A 103 6.96 -1.60 10.02
N ARG A 104 6.25 -0.47 10.03
CA ARG A 104 6.63 0.80 10.64
C ARG A 104 5.42 1.35 11.38
N GLU A 105 5.62 1.99 12.53
CA GLU A 105 4.54 2.45 13.42
C GLU A 105 3.46 3.26 12.70
N GLY A 106 3.85 4.35 12.01
CA GLY A 106 2.88 5.18 11.29
C GLY A 106 2.17 4.50 10.11
N ILE A 107 2.77 3.47 9.50
CA ILE A 107 2.11 2.68 8.45
C ILE A 107 1.12 1.69 9.08
N ASN A 108 1.49 1.06 10.19
CA ASN A 108 0.60 0.16 10.91
C ASN A 108 -0.65 0.90 11.42
N GLU A 109 -0.47 2.09 12.01
CA GLU A 109 -1.58 2.95 12.44
C GLU A 109 -2.51 3.33 11.29
N PHE A 110 -1.95 3.55 10.10
CA PHE A 110 -2.74 3.81 8.90
C PHE A 110 -3.51 2.56 8.46
N VAL A 111 -2.85 1.40 8.39
CA VAL A 111 -3.46 0.13 8.00
C VAL A 111 -4.64 -0.21 8.93
N GLU A 112 -4.50 -0.02 10.23
CA GLU A 112 -5.57 -0.25 11.22
C GLU A 112 -6.84 0.60 10.97
N LYS A 113 -6.71 1.78 10.34
CA LYS A 113 -7.86 2.64 9.99
C LYS A 113 -8.57 2.22 8.72
N ILE A 114 -7.88 1.49 7.84
CA ILE A 114 -8.39 1.10 6.52
C ILE A 114 -8.70 -0.40 6.45
N ILE A 115 -8.69 -1.11 7.57
CA ILE A 115 -9.15 -2.50 7.64
C ILE A 115 -10.15 -2.63 8.77
N HIS A 116 -11.11 -3.53 8.62
CA HIS A 116 -11.95 -3.92 9.74
C HIS A 116 -11.07 -4.54 10.83
N ALA A 117 -11.24 -4.13 12.08
CA ALA A 117 -10.49 -4.67 13.23
C ALA A 117 -10.73 -6.18 13.49
N SER A 118 -11.53 -6.84 12.65
CA SER A 118 -12.05 -8.18 12.83
C SER A 118 -11.85 -9.08 11.61
N GLU A 119 -10.61 -9.22 11.15
CA GLU A 119 -10.12 -10.41 10.40
C GLU A 119 -8.67 -10.73 10.83
N LYS A 120 -8.46 -10.96 12.13
CA LYS A 120 -7.28 -11.69 12.64
C LYS A 120 -7.62 -13.16 12.85
#